data_AF-A0AAE3FXE1-F1
#
_entry.id   AF-A0AAE3FXE1-F1
#
_cell.length_a   1.000
_cell.length_b   1.000
_cell.length_c   1.000
_cell.angle_alpha   90.00
_cell.angle_beta   90.00
_cell.angle_gamma   90.00
#
_symmetry.space_group_name_H-M   'P 1'
#
loop_
_entity.id
_entity.type
_entity.pdbx_description
1 polymer ?
#
loop_
_entity_poly.entity_id
_entity_poly.type
_entity_poly.pdbx_seq_one_letter_code
_entity_poly.pdbx_strand_id
1 'polypeptide(L)'
;MAQQQVDLIDVGALVIFPVMASFVLGVFSFGLNIFGGYDFATPLWEGAGAEISVALILTVASIAWIVVTNELDGSNYEQWEYLGIAGVFLLVPLYSFVPAFQTLLDTSDAVKFVAWIAIAAVAVWISYSE
;
A
#
# COMPACT_ATOMS: atom_id res chain seq x y z
N MET A 1 -28.65 -9.46 2.21
CA MET A 1 -27.61 -10.51 2.13
C MET A 1 -26.89 -10.32 0.80
N ALA A 2 -25.91 -9.42 0.79
CA ALA A 2 -25.00 -9.16 -0.33
C ALA A 2 -23.57 -9.06 0.23
N GLN A 3 -23.26 -9.89 1.23
CA GLN A 3 -21.90 -10.09 1.71
C GLN A 3 -21.30 -11.21 0.82
N GLN A 4 -20.05 -11.08 0.39
CA GLN A 4 -19.29 -12.03 -0.45
C GLN A 4 -19.38 -11.85 -1.98
N GLN A 5 -19.32 -10.62 -2.51
CA GLN A 5 -18.91 -10.43 -3.91
C GLN A 5 -17.79 -9.41 -3.96
N VAL A 6 -16.56 -9.89 -3.75
CA VAL A 6 -15.37 -9.11 -4.10
C VAL A 6 -15.40 -8.90 -5.61
N ASP A 7 -15.55 -7.66 -6.06
CA ASP A 7 -15.47 -7.34 -7.48
C ASP A 7 -14.02 -7.54 -7.95
N LEU A 8 -13.85 -7.91 -9.21
CA LEU A 8 -12.55 -8.22 -9.82
C LEU A 8 -11.59 -7.00 -9.75
N ILE A 9 -12.16 -5.80 -9.68
CA ILE A 9 -11.41 -4.55 -9.52
C ILE A 9 -10.88 -4.40 -8.09
N ASP A 10 -11.64 -4.82 -7.07
CA ASP A 10 -11.19 -4.79 -5.67
C ASP A 10 -10.09 -5.82 -5.41
N VAL A 11 -10.20 -7.02 -6.02
CA VAL A 11 -9.10 -8.00 -6.03
C VAL A 11 -7.83 -7.37 -6.62
N GLY A 12 -7.97 -6.61 -7.72
CA GLY A 12 -6.86 -5.89 -8.34
C GLY A 12 -6.18 -4.93 -7.36
N ALA A 13 -6.95 -4.07 -6.71
CA ALA A 13 -6.42 -3.11 -5.74
C ALA A 13 -5.78 -3.79 -4.51
N LEU A 14 -6.41 -4.86 -3.98
CA LEU A 14 -5.91 -5.63 -2.84
C LEU A 14 -4.64 -6.41 -3.15
N VAL A 15 -4.37 -6.74 -4.41
CA VAL A 15 -3.11 -7.34 -4.86
C VAL A 15 -2.05 -6.27 -5.16
N ILE A 16 -2.43 -5.20 -5.87
CA ILE A 16 -1.50 -4.14 -6.27
C ILE A 16 -0.95 -3.42 -5.04
N PHE A 17 -1.79 -3.15 -4.03
CA PHE A 17 -1.40 -2.42 -2.84
C PHE A 17 -0.17 -3.01 -2.12
N PRO A 18 -0.17 -4.26 -1.63
CA PRO A 18 0.97 -4.83 -0.93
C PRO A 18 2.21 -5.02 -1.81
N VAL A 19 2.03 -5.25 -3.13
CA VAL A 19 3.15 -5.39 -4.07
C VAL A 19 3.84 -4.04 -4.26
N MET A 20 3.09 -2.98 -4.57
CA MET A 20 3.67 -1.66 -4.82
C MET A 20 4.22 -1.05 -3.53
N ALA A 21 3.55 -1.23 -2.40
CA ALA A 21 4.06 -0.84 -1.08
C ALA A 21 5.43 -1.46 -0.78
N SER A 22 5.66 -2.71 -1.18
CA SER A 22 6.95 -3.39 -0.97
C SER A 22 8.11 -2.70 -1.68
N PHE A 23 7.85 -2.14 -2.87
CA PHE A 23 8.85 -1.41 -3.65
C PHE A 23 9.11 -0.04 -3.05
N VAL A 24 8.07 0.67 -2.59
CA VAL A 24 8.23 1.96 -1.91
C VAL A 24 9.04 1.81 -0.63
N LEU A 25 8.73 0.80 0.18
CA LEU A 25 9.45 0.52 1.42
C LEU A 25 10.87 -0.01 1.19
N GLY A 26 11.21 -0.42 -0.05
CA GLY A 26 12.50 -1.03 -0.38
C GLY A 26 12.67 -2.46 0.16
N VAL A 27 11.56 -3.16 0.42
CA VAL A 27 11.57 -4.56 0.87
C VAL A 27 11.90 -5.49 -0.30
N PHE A 28 11.33 -5.21 -1.47
CA PHE A 28 11.64 -5.90 -2.71
C PHE A 28 12.05 -4.89 -3.77
N SER A 29 12.79 -5.38 -4.77
CA SER A 29 13.12 -4.62 -5.98
C SER A 29 12.69 -5.44 -7.20
N PHE A 30 12.00 -4.82 -8.14
CA PHE A 30 11.60 -5.47 -9.39
C PHE A 30 12.01 -4.59 -10.58
N GLY A 31 12.89 -5.12 -11.42
CA GLY A 31 13.34 -4.46 -12.65
C GLY A 31 12.82 -5.18 -13.89
N LEU A 32 12.25 -4.41 -14.83
CA LEU A 32 11.94 -4.88 -16.18
C LEU A 32 13.13 -4.64 -17.10
N ASN A 33 13.76 -5.71 -17.59
CA ASN A 33 14.93 -5.63 -18.49
C ASN A 33 14.55 -5.39 -19.97
N ILE A 34 13.29 -5.10 -20.27
CA ILE A 34 12.79 -4.82 -21.63
C ILE A 34 12.69 -3.29 -21.77
N PHE A 35 12.95 -2.76 -22.97
CA PHE A 35 12.95 -1.31 -23.26
C PHE A 35 13.97 -0.47 -22.47
N GLY A 36 15.17 -1.01 -22.23
CA GLY A 36 16.29 -0.23 -21.67
C GLY A 36 16.41 -0.28 -20.15
N GLY A 37 15.60 -1.08 -19.46
CA GLY A 37 15.65 -1.24 -18.01
C GLY A 37 14.75 -0.22 -17.30
N TYR A 38 13.69 -0.69 -16.65
CA TYR A 38 12.83 0.15 -15.80
C TYR A 38 12.67 -0.45 -14.41
N ASP A 39 12.87 0.37 -13.39
CA ASP A 39 12.64 0.04 -11.98
C ASP A 39 11.49 0.92 -11.44
N PHE A 40 10.45 0.26 -10.92
CA PHE A 40 9.24 0.90 -10.41
C PHE A 40 9.46 1.74 -9.14
N ALA A 41 10.55 1.47 -8.42
CA ALA A 41 10.94 2.25 -7.24
C ALA A 41 11.66 3.56 -7.62
N THR A 42 12.16 3.69 -8.85
CA THR A 42 12.85 4.90 -9.30
C THR A 42 11.93 6.12 -9.23
N PRO A 43 12.35 7.23 -8.61
CA PRO A 43 11.57 8.47 -8.60
C PRO A 43 11.33 9.00 -10.01
N LEU A 44 10.07 9.29 -10.33
CA LEU A 44 9.69 10.07 -11.51
C LEU A 44 9.84 11.58 -11.27
N TRP A 45 9.64 11.99 -10.02
CA TRP A 45 9.75 13.37 -9.57
C TRP A 45 10.30 13.41 -8.15
N GLU A 46 11.19 14.36 -7.93
CA GLU A 46 11.77 14.67 -6.62
C GLU A 46 11.53 16.15 -6.35
N GLY A 47 10.89 16.46 -5.23
CA GLY A 47 10.67 17.84 -4.84
C GLY A 47 9.96 17.97 -3.51
N ALA A 48 10.15 19.11 -2.86
CA ALA A 48 9.61 19.39 -1.52
C ALA A 48 9.91 18.31 -0.46
N GLY A 49 11.01 17.57 -0.61
CA GLY A 49 11.41 16.50 0.32
C GLY A 49 10.68 15.17 0.13
N ALA A 50 9.99 14.97 -0.99
CA ALA A 50 9.32 13.72 -1.33
C ALA A 50 9.81 13.16 -2.67
N GLU A 51 9.91 11.83 -2.74
CA GLU A 51 10.24 11.08 -3.94
C GLU A 51 8.97 10.38 -4.45
N ILE A 52 8.50 10.79 -5.63
CA ILE A 52 7.29 10.24 -6.23
C ILE A 52 7.70 9.23 -7.30
N SER A 53 7.54 7.94 -7.01
CA SER A 53 7.73 6.83 -7.94
C SER A 53 6.40 6.28 -8.46
N VAL A 54 6.45 5.45 -9.52
CA VAL A 54 5.26 4.74 -9.99
C VAL A 54 4.71 3.82 -8.91
N ALA A 55 5.60 3.16 -8.15
CA ALA A 55 5.20 2.35 -7.01
C ALA A 55 4.39 3.16 -5.97
N LEU A 56 4.83 4.38 -5.63
CA LEU A 56 4.10 5.23 -4.69
C LEU A 56 2.72 5.62 -5.22
N ILE A 57 2.65 6.05 -6.49
CA ILE A 57 1.39 6.43 -7.14
C ILE A 57 0.40 5.27 -7.12
N LEU A 58 0.83 4.08 -7.54
CA LEU A 58 -0.04 2.90 -7.58
C LEU A 58 -0.44 2.42 -6.17
N THR A 59 0.43 2.59 -5.17
CA THR A 59 0.10 2.29 -3.77
C THR A 59 -1.02 3.21 -3.28
N VAL A 60 -0.87 4.52 -3.45
CA VAL A 60 -1.88 5.51 -3.01
C VAL A 60 -3.18 5.35 -3.80
N ALA A 61 -3.11 5.08 -5.11
CA ALA A 61 -4.29 4.82 -5.93
C ALA A 61 -5.04 3.56 -5.47
N SER A 62 -4.32 2.50 -5.11
CA SER A 62 -4.93 1.26 -4.60
C SER A 62 -5.60 1.49 -3.23
N ILE A 63 -4.94 2.21 -2.32
CA ILE A 63 -5.55 2.62 -1.04
C ILE A 63 -6.83 3.41 -1.28
N ALA A 64 -6.77 4.44 -2.14
CA ALA A 64 -7.92 5.28 -2.44
C ALA A 64 -9.07 4.46 -3.04
N TRP A 65 -8.77 3.51 -3.92
CA TRP A 65 -9.76 2.60 -4.47
C TRP A 65 -10.43 1.76 -3.38
N ILE A 66 -9.64 1.04 -2.57
CA ILE A 66 -10.15 0.17 -1.49
C ILE A 66 -11.05 0.95 -0.53
N VAL A 67 -10.63 2.16 -0.12
CA VAL A 67 -11.43 3.00 0.77
C VAL A 67 -12.73 3.43 0.10
N VAL A 68 -12.68 3.88 -1.16
CA VAL A 68 -13.88 4.33 -1.87
C VAL A 68 -14.87 3.18 -2.08
N THR A 69 -14.42 1.99 -2.47
CA THR A 69 -15.33 0.86 -2.70
C THR A 69 -15.90 0.31 -1.40
N ASN A 70 -15.10 0.20 -0.33
CA ASN A 70 -15.59 -0.23 0.99
C ASN A 70 -16.65 0.71 1.58
N GLU A 71 -16.55 2.02 1.34
CA GLU A 71 -17.55 3.01 1.77
C GLU A 71 -18.82 2.95 0.91
N LEU A 72 -18.68 2.69 -0.40
CA LEU A 72 -19.82 2.57 -1.32
C LEU A 72 -20.63 1.28 -1.09
N ASP A 73 -19.96 0.17 -0.82
CA ASP A 73 -20.60 -1.14 -0.61
C ASP A 73 -21.15 -1.33 0.81
N GLY A 74 -20.86 -0.40 1.71
CA GLY A 74 -21.37 -0.43 3.09
C GLY A 74 -20.73 -1.55 3.91
N SER A 75 -19.40 -1.63 3.86
CA SER A 75 -18.61 -2.55 4.67
C SER A 75 -18.98 -2.45 6.16
N ASN A 76 -19.01 -3.60 6.84
CA ASN A 76 -19.53 -3.71 8.21
C ASN A 76 -18.40 -3.95 9.21
N TYR A 77 -17.39 -3.06 9.19
CA TYR A 77 -16.26 -3.13 10.11
C TYR A 77 -16.60 -2.49 11.47
N GLU A 78 -16.07 -3.05 12.54
CA GLU A 78 -16.07 -2.41 13.84
C GLU A 78 -15.13 -1.18 13.83
N GLN A 79 -15.38 -0.20 14.71
CA GLN A 79 -14.61 1.05 14.72
C GLN A 79 -13.09 0.82 14.92
N TRP A 80 -12.70 -0.22 15.67
CA TRP A 80 -11.29 -0.56 15.85
C TRP A 80 -10.66 -1.20 14.61
N GLU A 81 -11.44 -1.92 13.80
CA GLU A 81 -10.99 -2.50 12.52
C GLU A 81 -10.71 -1.38 11.52
N TYR A 82 -11.60 -0.39 11.42
CA TYR A 82 -11.37 0.81 10.60
C TYR A 82 -10.10 1.55 11.00
N LEU A 83 -9.86 1.73 12.31
CA LEU A 83 -8.65 2.39 12.80
C LEU A 83 -7.39 1.58 12.48
N GLY A 84 -7.45 0.26 12.59
CA GLY A 84 -6.35 -0.64 12.22
C GLY A 84 -6.02 -0.55 10.73
N ILE A 85 -7.04 -0.66 9.88
CA ILE A 85 -6.91 -0.54 8.42
C ILE A 85 -6.33 0.82 8.04
N ALA A 86 -6.91 1.91 8.54
CA ALA A 86 -6.44 3.26 8.26
C ALA A 86 -4.99 3.47 8.73
N GLY A 87 -4.65 2.97 9.92
CA GLY A 87 -3.28 3.03 10.44
C GLY A 87 -2.27 2.33 9.54
N VAL A 88 -2.62 1.15 9.02
CA VAL A 88 -1.75 0.38 8.11
C VAL A 88 -1.68 1.03 6.72
N PHE A 89 -2.78 1.55 6.20
CA PHE A 89 -2.81 2.27 4.92
C PHE A 89 -1.95 3.54 4.95
N LEU A 90 -1.86 4.19 6.11
CA LEU A 90 -1.01 5.36 6.29
C LEU A 90 0.49 5.05 6.36
N LEU A 91 0.92 3.79 6.54
CA LEU A 91 2.33 3.46 6.65
C LEU A 91 3.16 3.93 5.45
N VAL A 92 2.63 3.74 4.23
CA VAL A 92 3.37 4.13 3.01
C VAL A 92 3.39 5.65 2.80
N PRO A 93 2.26 6.38 2.87
CA PRO A 93 2.29 7.84 2.84
C PRO A 93 3.16 8.46 3.93
N LEU A 94 3.11 7.94 5.16
CA LEU A 94 3.97 8.43 6.24
C LEU A 94 5.45 8.17 5.94
N TYR A 95 5.80 7.01 5.42
CA TYR A 95 7.16 6.71 5.00
C TYR A 95 7.66 7.66 3.92
N SER A 96 6.83 7.98 2.92
CA SER A 96 7.23 8.80 1.77
C SER A 96 7.21 10.31 2.03
N PHE A 97 6.40 10.80 2.96
CA PHE A 97 6.20 12.25 3.17
C PHE A 97 6.64 12.75 4.56
N VAL A 98 6.92 11.86 5.52
CA VAL A 98 7.31 12.24 6.89
C VAL A 98 8.72 11.73 7.18
N PRO A 99 9.75 12.59 7.15
CA PRO A 99 11.16 12.18 7.32
C PRO A 99 11.44 11.42 8.64
N ALA A 100 10.74 11.79 9.71
CA ALA A 100 10.86 11.09 10.99
C ALA A 100 10.37 9.63 10.91
N PHE A 101 9.32 9.37 10.12
CA PHE A 101 8.77 8.03 9.93
C PHE A 101 9.63 7.21 8.98
N GLN A 102 10.16 7.84 7.93
CA GLN A 102 11.17 7.24 7.07
C GLN A 102 12.37 6.76 7.88
N THR A 103 12.93 7.63 8.73
CA THR A 103 14.07 7.30 9.61
C THR A 103 13.76 6.13 10.56
N LEU A 104 12.53 6.09 11.09
CA LEU A 104 12.08 5.00 11.96
C LEU A 104 12.05 3.65 11.21
N LEU A 105 11.46 3.61 10.03
CA LEU A 105 11.39 2.38 9.24
C LEU A 105 12.76 1.99 8.67
N ASP A 106 13.60 2.97 8.32
CA ASP A 106 14.98 2.78 7.84
C ASP A 106 15.95 2.32 8.93
N THR A 107 15.52 2.24 10.20
CA THR A 107 16.36 1.76 11.29
C THR A 107 16.80 0.30 11.09
N SER A 108 15.98 -0.52 10.41
CA SER A 108 16.34 -1.90 10.06
C SER A 108 15.45 -2.46 8.94
N ASP A 109 16.04 -3.27 8.06
CA ASP A 109 15.30 -4.03 7.04
C ASP A 109 14.20 -4.91 7.66
N ALA A 110 14.41 -5.42 8.87
CA ALA A 110 13.40 -6.20 9.59
C ALA A 110 12.17 -5.35 9.94
N VAL A 111 12.35 -4.07 10.28
CA VAL A 111 11.26 -3.15 10.58
C VAL A 111 10.45 -2.87 9.32
N LYS A 112 11.12 -2.63 8.18
CA LYS A 112 10.46 -2.49 6.86
C LYS A 112 9.67 -3.74 6.48
N PHE A 113 10.28 -4.91 6.68
CA PHE A 113 9.65 -6.18 6.40
C PHE A 113 8.40 -6.42 7.27
N VAL A 114 8.45 -6.09 8.57
CA VAL A 114 7.30 -6.16 9.46
C VAL A 114 6.19 -5.18 9.05
N ALA A 115 6.55 -3.94 8.68
CA ALA A 115 5.59 -2.97 8.17
C ALA A 115 4.91 -3.48 6.88
N TRP A 116 5.68 -4.09 5.98
CA TRP A 116 5.15 -4.72 4.78
C TRP A 116 4.25 -5.93 5.09
N ILE A 117 4.61 -6.78 6.06
CA ILE A 117 3.73 -7.88 6.51
C ILE A 117 2.40 -7.34 7.03
N ALA A 118 2.42 -6.26 7.82
CA ALA A 118 1.20 -5.64 8.32
C ALA A 118 0.29 -5.17 7.18
N ILE A 119 0.87 -4.55 6.14
CA ILE A 119 0.18 -4.16 4.91
C ILE A 119 -0.44 -5.37 4.20
N ALA A 120 0.33 -6.43 3.98
CA ALA A 120 -0.15 -7.63 3.31
C ALA A 120 -1.25 -8.34 4.13
N ALA A 121 -1.09 -8.40 5.45
CA ALA A 121 -2.07 -9.00 6.36
C ALA A 121 -3.39 -8.24 6.34
N VAL A 122 -3.36 -6.90 6.32
CA VAL A 122 -4.58 -6.08 6.21
C VAL A 122 -5.25 -6.25 4.85
N ALA A 123 -4.49 -6.28 3.75
CA ALA A 123 -5.07 -6.53 2.43
C ALA A 123 -5.78 -7.91 2.37
N VAL A 124 -5.17 -8.95 2.94
CA VAL A 124 -5.79 -10.27 3.06
C VAL A 124 -7.01 -10.25 3.98
N TRP A 125 -6.97 -9.51 5.09
CA TRP A 125 -8.09 -9.37 6.03
C TRP A 125 -9.31 -8.72 5.38
N ILE A 126 -9.11 -7.61 4.66
CA ILE A 126 -10.16 -6.92 3.91
C ILE A 126 -10.79 -7.88 2.90
N SER A 127 -9.95 -8.60 2.13
CA SER A 127 -10.42 -9.59 1.17
C SER A 127 -11.27 -10.72 1.78
N TYR A 128 -11.11 -11.03 3.06
CA TYR A 128 -11.90 -12.05 3.75
C TYR A 128 -13.18 -11.49 4.39
N SER A 129 -13.19 -10.18 4.67
CA SER A 129 -14.25 -9.52 5.44
C SER A 129 -15.34 -8.88 4.55
N GLU A 130 -15.03 -8.63 3.27
CA GLU A 130 -15.99 -8.29 2.20
C GLU A 130 -16.81 -9.50 1.71
#